data_AF-A0A6F8YKZ5-F1
#
_entry.id   AF-A0A6F8YKZ5-F1
#
_cell.length_a   1.000
_cell.length_b   1.000
_cell.length_c   1.000
_cell.angle_alpha   90.00
_cell.angle_beta   90.00
_cell.angle_gamma   90.00
#
_symmetry.space_group_name_H-M   'P 1'
#
loop_
_entity.id
_entity.type
_entity.pdbx_description
1 polymer ?
#
loop_
_entity_poly.entity_id
_entity_poly.type
_entity_poly.pdbx_seq_one_letter_code
_entity_poly.pdbx_strand_id
1 'polypeptide(L)'
;MPGSSPYEASSAFVGPLAEALSCVAHGKITASAGGKNDLNKVHELHLTGIAGDGYVRLRGDRRIEMRARMFYEIIRDPRPGYGPFRITTRGYDYSLRTSDGLAVVDYHWHPLGQSHEKDPHLHIGAAQLRPDSVLSNKDHLPSGRITVESVVRTAIESGATPLQPDWETRLAGTEYRHVLHRSWH
;
A
#
# COMPACT_ATOMS: atom_id res chain seq x y z
N MET A 1 5.41 -5.79 11.80
CA MET A 1 4.56 -6.89 12.33
C MET A 1 5.45 -8.00 12.87
N PRO A 2 5.25 -8.46 14.11
CA PRO A 2 6.11 -9.44 14.79
C PRO A 2 5.78 -10.91 14.44
N GLY A 3 6.71 -11.84 14.70
CA GLY A 3 6.49 -13.29 14.60
C GLY A 3 7.61 -14.13 15.23
N SER A 4 7.32 -15.39 15.57
CA SER A 4 8.29 -16.33 16.17
C SER A 4 9.24 -16.92 15.12
N SER A 5 8.87 -16.83 13.85
CA SER A 5 9.68 -17.18 12.69
C SER A 5 9.54 -16.11 11.60
N PRO A 6 10.45 -16.06 10.60
CA PRO A 6 10.32 -15.17 9.44
C PRO A 6 8.98 -15.35 8.72
N TYR A 7 8.55 -16.61 8.55
CA TYR A 7 7.28 -16.98 7.94
C TYR A 7 6.07 -16.46 8.72
N GLU A 8 6.08 -16.59 10.05
CA GLU A 8 5.01 -16.06 10.90
C GLU A 8 4.94 -14.54 10.82
N ALA A 9 6.09 -13.84 10.87
CA ALA A 9 6.13 -12.39 10.76
C ALA A 9 5.59 -11.92 9.39
N SER A 10 5.96 -12.61 8.31
CA SER A 10 5.45 -12.35 6.96
C SER A 10 3.94 -12.62 6.86
N SER A 11 3.46 -13.75 7.39
CA SER A 11 2.03 -14.08 7.40
C SER A 11 1.21 -13.08 8.20
N ALA A 12 1.69 -12.67 9.38
CA ALA A 12 1.06 -11.65 10.22
C ALA A 12 1.04 -10.26 9.57
N PHE A 13 1.94 -10.00 8.62
CA PHE A 13 1.99 -8.77 7.84
C PHE A 13 1.07 -8.81 6.62
N VAL A 14 1.11 -9.88 5.84
CA VAL A 14 0.34 -10.00 4.59
C VAL A 14 -1.15 -10.23 4.85
N GLY A 15 -1.52 -10.95 5.91
CA GLY A 15 -2.91 -11.25 6.24
C GLY A 15 -3.79 -10.00 6.36
N PRO A 16 -3.44 -9.01 7.20
CA PRO A 16 -4.17 -7.75 7.30
C PRO A 16 -4.25 -6.96 5.99
N LEU A 17 -3.18 -6.94 5.19
CA LEU A 17 -3.19 -6.28 3.87
C LEU A 17 -4.17 -6.97 2.91
N ALA A 18 -4.23 -8.30 2.92
CA ALA A 18 -5.18 -9.07 2.11
C ALA A 18 -6.62 -8.80 2.55
N GLU A 19 -6.87 -8.72 3.85
CA GLU A 19 -8.17 -8.37 4.40
C GLU A 19 -8.60 -6.95 3.99
N ALA A 20 -7.70 -5.97 4.10
CA ALA A 20 -7.98 -4.60 3.66
C ALA A 20 -8.31 -4.52 2.17
N LEU A 21 -7.48 -5.12 1.31
CA LEU A 21 -7.68 -5.11 -0.15
C LEU A 21 -8.95 -5.86 -0.57
N SER A 22 -9.36 -6.88 0.19
CA SER A 22 -10.62 -7.62 -0.05
C SER A 22 -11.87 -6.75 0.05
N CYS A 23 -11.76 -5.56 0.66
CA CYS A 23 -12.86 -4.59 0.73
C CYS A 23 -13.17 -3.97 -0.64
N VAL A 24 -12.25 -3.99 -1.61
CA VAL A 24 -12.45 -3.34 -2.93
C VAL A 24 -12.09 -4.22 -4.12
N ALA A 25 -11.34 -5.29 -3.91
CA ALA A 25 -10.86 -6.15 -4.99
C ALA A 25 -10.82 -7.64 -4.60
N HIS A 26 -11.06 -8.52 -5.58
CA HIS A 26 -10.77 -9.96 -5.47
C HIS A 26 -9.35 -10.32 -5.96
N GLY A 27 -8.48 -9.32 -6.11
CA GLY A 27 -7.11 -9.50 -6.60
C GLY A 27 -6.25 -10.31 -5.64
N LYS A 28 -5.21 -10.96 -6.17
CA LYS A 28 -4.25 -11.70 -5.36
C LYS A 28 -3.12 -10.78 -4.93
N ILE A 29 -2.68 -10.92 -3.69
CA ILE A 29 -1.40 -10.36 -3.27
C ILE A 29 -0.29 -11.31 -3.71
N THR A 30 0.65 -10.79 -4.48
CA THR A 30 1.86 -11.51 -4.89
C THR A 30 3.05 -10.89 -4.18
N ALA A 31 3.96 -11.74 -3.69
CA ALA A 31 5.22 -11.32 -3.12
C ALA A 31 6.39 -11.91 -3.93
N SER A 32 7.50 -11.18 -4.00
CA SER A 32 8.74 -11.63 -4.62
C SER A 32 9.25 -12.95 -4.00
N ALA A 33 10.02 -13.71 -4.77
CA ALA A 33 10.65 -14.95 -4.29
C ALA A 33 11.46 -14.69 -3.01
N GLY A 34 11.32 -15.61 -2.05
CA GLY A 34 11.96 -15.47 -0.73
C GLY A 34 11.23 -14.54 0.25
N GLY A 35 10.23 -13.76 -0.18
CA GLY A 35 9.55 -12.74 0.65
C GLY A 35 8.77 -13.26 1.86
N LYS A 36 8.76 -14.57 2.09
CA LYS A 36 8.21 -15.20 3.28
C LYS A 36 9.27 -15.59 4.31
N ASN A 37 10.54 -15.72 3.92
CA ASN A 37 11.56 -16.36 4.75
C ASN A 37 12.92 -15.63 4.77
N ASP A 38 13.30 -14.98 3.67
CA ASP A 38 14.64 -14.39 3.53
C ASP A 38 14.77 -13.16 4.44
N LEU A 39 15.82 -13.16 5.25
CA LEU A 39 16.13 -12.08 6.18
C LEU A 39 16.99 -11.01 5.50
N ASN A 40 16.83 -9.77 5.97
CA ASN A 40 17.64 -8.61 5.60
C ASN A 40 17.73 -8.35 4.09
N LYS A 41 16.65 -8.69 3.38
CA LYS A 41 16.50 -8.48 1.95
C LYS A 41 15.21 -7.70 1.71
N VAL A 42 15.30 -6.70 0.83
CA VAL A 42 14.11 -5.95 0.40
C VAL A 42 13.32 -6.83 -0.56
N HIS A 43 12.07 -7.07 -0.20
CA HIS A 43 11.08 -7.79 -0.97
C HIS A 43 10.01 -6.83 -1.45
N GLU A 44 9.42 -7.20 -2.59
CA GLU A 44 8.26 -6.52 -3.14
C GLU A 44 7.00 -7.34 -2.87
N LEU A 45 5.92 -6.64 -2.51
CA LEU A 45 4.55 -7.12 -2.48
C LEU A 45 3.72 -6.23 -3.40
N HIS A 46 2.88 -6.81 -4.25
CA HIS A 46 1.93 -6.03 -5.03
C HIS A 46 0.58 -6.74 -5.19
N LEU A 47 -0.46 -5.93 -5.36
CA LEU A 47 -1.77 -6.39 -5.79
C LEU A 47 -1.72 -6.70 -7.28
N THR A 48 -1.97 -7.96 -7.65
CA THR A 48 -1.99 -8.39 -9.06
C THR A 48 -3.43 -8.39 -9.57
N GLY A 49 -3.69 -7.57 -10.60
CA GLY A 49 -4.92 -7.60 -11.39
C GLY A 49 -4.87 -8.55 -12.59
N ILE A 50 -5.99 -8.65 -13.31
CA ILE A 50 -6.13 -9.55 -14.48
C ILE A 50 -5.25 -9.08 -15.66
N ALA A 51 -4.98 -7.78 -15.78
CA ALA A 51 -4.27 -7.18 -16.91
C ALA A 51 -2.73 -7.20 -16.81
N GLY A 52 -2.15 -7.63 -15.67
CA GLY A 52 -0.70 -7.75 -15.50
C GLY A 52 0.09 -6.44 -15.38
N ASP A 53 -0.56 -5.28 -15.47
CA ASP A 53 0.05 -3.94 -15.35
C ASP A 53 0.13 -3.41 -13.92
N GLY A 54 -0.26 -4.24 -12.94
CA GLY A 54 -0.27 -3.89 -11.52
C GLY A 54 -1.47 -3.06 -11.06
N TYR A 55 -2.46 -2.83 -11.94
CA TYR A 55 -3.71 -2.18 -11.58
C TYR A 55 -4.88 -3.16 -11.53
N VAL A 56 -5.78 -2.92 -10.58
CA VAL A 56 -7.05 -3.63 -10.44
C VAL A 56 -8.18 -2.65 -10.63
N ARG A 57 -9.08 -2.96 -11.57
CA ARG A 57 -10.32 -2.22 -11.73
C ARG A 57 -11.25 -2.48 -10.56
N LEU A 58 -11.72 -1.40 -9.94
CA LEU A 58 -12.64 -1.46 -8.82
C LEU A 58 -14.08 -1.46 -9.31
N ARG A 59 -14.98 -2.14 -8.60
CA ARG A 59 -16.43 -1.99 -8.80
C ARG A 59 -16.82 -0.59 -8.34
N GLY A 60 -17.73 0.09 -9.04
CA GLY A 60 -18.11 1.45 -8.68
C GLY A 60 -18.94 2.13 -9.76
N ASP A 61 -19.54 3.25 -9.40
CA ASP A 61 -20.15 4.20 -10.34
C ASP A 61 -19.06 4.95 -11.12
N ARG A 62 -17.90 5.18 -10.49
CA ARG A 62 -16.71 5.73 -11.11
C ARG A 62 -15.78 4.63 -11.62
N ARG A 63 -15.21 4.86 -12.80
CA ARG A 63 -14.26 3.94 -13.43
C ARG A 63 -12.86 4.14 -12.86
N ILE A 64 -12.66 3.68 -11.63
CA ILE A 64 -11.39 3.79 -10.89
C ILE A 64 -10.62 2.47 -10.97
N GLU A 65 -9.31 2.57 -11.12
CA GLU A 65 -8.36 1.47 -11.03
C GLU A 65 -7.35 1.78 -9.92
N MET A 66 -6.92 0.75 -9.19
CA MET A 66 -6.02 0.87 -8.06
C MET A 66 -4.78 0.00 -8.25
N ARG A 67 -3.62 0.57 -7.95
CA ARG A 67 -2.37 -0.16 -7.74
C ARG A 67 -2.00 -0.08 -6.27
N ALA A 68 -1.56 -1.21 -5.72
CA ALA A 68 -0.92 -1.26 -4.42
C ALA A 68 0.38 -2.04 -4.54
N ARG A 69 1.53 -1.36 -4.46
CA ARG A 69 2.87 -1.93 -4.45
C ARG A 69 3.61 -1.46 -3.20
N MET A 70 4.24 -2.40 -2.48
CA MET A 70 4.92 -2.13 -1.22
C MET A 70 6.26 -2.86 -1.19
N PHE A 71 7.27 -2.19 -0.65
CA PHE A 71 8.58 -2.78 -0.38
C PHE A 71 8.71 -3.01 1.12
N TYR A 72 9.18 -4.19 1.50
CA TYR A 72 9.32 -4.58 2.90
C TYR A 72 10.53 -5.45 3.13
N GLU A 73 10.96 -5.56 4.37
CA GLU A 73 12.12 -6.37 4.78
C GLU A 73 11.75 -7.17 6.03
N ILE A 74 12.18 -8.43 6.07
CA ILE A 74 12.12 -9.26 7.28
C ILE A 74 13.43 -9.07 8.05
N ILE A 75 13.35 -8.58 9.28
CA ILE A 75 14.53 -8.32 10.11
C ILE A 75 14.40 -9.02 11.45
N ARG A 76 15.53 -9.21 12.13
CA ARG A 76 15.54 -9.60 13.54
C ARG A 76 15.09 -8.43 14.41
N ASP A 77 14.33 -8.73 15.45
CA ASP A 77 13.94 -7.75 16.47
C ASP A 77 14.38 -8.24 17.86
N PRO A 78 15.44 -7.65 18.45
CA PRO A 78 15.92 -8.06 19.76
C PRO A 78 15.06 -7.51 20.90
N ARG A 79 14.05 -6.68 20.64
CA ARG A 79 13.22 -6.05 21.69
C ARG A 79 12.37 -7.09 22.41
N PRO A 80 12.41 -7.17 23.75
CA PRO A 80 11.58 -8.10 24.51
C PRO A 80 10.09 -7.92 24.21
N GLY A 81 9.37 -9.03 24.01
CA GLY A 81 7.91 -9.03 23.77
C GLY A 81 7.46 -8.75 22.33
N TYR A 82 8.37 -8.47 21.39
CA TYR A 82 8.05 -8.20 19.98
C TYR A 82 8.37 -9.38 19.03
N GLY A 83 8.68 -10.55 19.58
CA GLY A 83 9.11 -11.73 18.80
C GLY A 83 10.51 -11.55 18.18
N PRO A 84 11.23 -12.65 17.87
CA PRO A 84 12.58 -12.58 17.31
C PRO A 84 12.64 -12.00 15.89
N PHE A 85 11.52 -11.91 15.19
CA PHE A 85 11.43 -11.40 13.82
C PHE A 85 10.32 -10.37 13.66
N ARG A 86 10.55 -9.39 12.79
CA ARG A 86 9.51 -8.45 12.36
C ARG A 86 9.62 -8.09 10.90
N ILE A 87 8.50 -7.67 10.33
CA ILE A 87 8.44 -6.96 9.05
C ILE A 87 8.52 -5.45 9.27
N THR A 88 9.32 -4.78 8.44
CA THR A 88 9.38 -3.32 8.31
C THR A 88 9.13 -2.90 6.87
N THR A 89 8.34 -1.84 6.67
CA THR A 89 8.09 -1.25 5.35
C THR A 89 9.29 -0.39 4.96
N ARG A 90 9.78 -0.58 3.74
CA ARG A 90 10.92 0.15 3.16
C ARG A 90 10.53 1.12 2.05
N GLY A 91 9.29 1.05 1.60
CA GLY A 91 8.73 1.97 0.62
C GLY A 91 7.38 1.50 0.12
N TYR A 92 6.73 2.32 -0.69
CA TYR A 92 5.52 1.96 -1.41
C TYR A 92 5.32 2.83 -2.65
N ASP A 93 4.48 2.32 -3.53
CA ASP A 93 3.93 2.96 -4.71
C ASP A 93 2.45 2.55 -4.78
N TYR A 94 1.58 3.44 -4.33
CA TYR A 94 0.13 3.27 -4.42
C TYR A 94 -0.43 4.30 -5.38
N SER A 95 -1.41 3.89 -6.19
CA SER A 95 -2.01 4.78 -7.18
C SER A 95 -3.50 4.49 -7.31
N LEU A 96 -4.28 5.57 -7.43
CA LEU A 96 -5.62 5.53 -8.00
C LEU A 96 -5.57 6.25 -9.34
N ARG A 97 -6.13 5.62 -10.38
CA ARG A 97 -6.25 6.21 -11.71
C ARG A 97 -7.64 6.00 -12.28
N THR A 98 -8.00 6.80 -13.27
CA THR A 98 -9.19 6.58 -14.10
C THR A 98 -8.96 5.42 -15.07
N SER A 99 -10.04 4.86 -15.63
CA SER A 99 -9.93 3.73 -16.57
C SER A 99 -9.25 4.04 -17.91
N ASP A 100 -9.11 5.32 -18.27
CA ASP A 100 -8.31 5.79 -19.40
C ASP A 100 -6.84 6.03 -19.03
N GLY A 101 -6.45 5.70 -17.80
CA GLY A 101 -5.07 5.68 -17.35
C GLY A 101 -4.57 6.97 -16.70
N LEU A 102 -5.41 8.00 -16.56
CA LEU A 102 -5.01 9.25 -15.93
C LEU A 102 -4.96 9.08 -14.40
N ALA A 103 -3.80 9.42 -13.81
CA ALA A 103 -3.65 9.43 -12.37
C ALA A 103 -4.71 10.35 -11.73
N VAL A 104 -5.32 9.87 -10.66
CA VAL A 104 -6.20 10.63 -9.76
C VAL A 104 -5.38 11.10 -8.56
N VAL A 105 -4.66 10.17 -7.92
CA VAL A 105 -3.73 10.45 -6.83
C VAL A 105 -2.70 9.33 -6.76
N ASP A 106 -1.44 9.70 -6.56
CA ASP A 106 -0.33 8.77 -6.34
C ASP A 106 0.27 9.02 -4.96
N TYR A 107 0.57 7.94 -4.23
CA TYR A 107 1.26 7.98 -2.95
C TYR A 107 2.57 7.22 -3.07
N HIS A 108 3.66 7.92 -2.82
CA HIS A 108 5.00 7.39 -3.04
C HIS A 108 5.84 7.50 -1.78
N TRP A 109 6.63 6.46 -1.56
CA TRP A 109 7.76 6.48 -0.64
C TRP A 109 8.82 5.53 -1.15
N HIS A 110 9.91 6.06 -1.68
CA HIS A 110 10.99 5.27 -2.28
C HIS A 110 12.36 5.81 -1.86
N PRO A 111 12.76 5.60 -0.59
CA PRO A 111 14.00 6.15 -0.04
C PRO A 111 15.25 5.60 -0.74
N LEU A 112 15.16 4.39 -1.30
CA LEU A 112 16.23 3.74 -2.08
C LEU A 112 16.14 4.00 -3.59
N GLY A 113 15.15 4.79 -4.05
CA GLY A 113 14.94 5.13 -5.45
C GLY A 113 15.88 6.22 -5.96
N GLN A 114 15.77 6.60 -7.23
CA GLN A 114 16.59 7.65 -7.86
C GLN A 114 16.02 9.07 -7.75
N SER A 115 14.78 9.24 -7.27
CA SER A 115 14.18 10.57 -7.04
C SER A 115 14.97 11.37 -5.99
N HIS A 116 14.96 12.70 -6.11
CA HIS A 116 15.50 13.60 -5.08
C HIS A 116 14.64 13.58 -3.82
N GLU A 117 13.34 13.34 -3.94
CA GLU A 117 12.43 13.19 -2.81
C GLU A 117 12.53 11.76 -2.25
N LYS A 118 12.86 11.67 -0.96
CA LYS A 118 13.07 10.40 -0.23
C LYS A 118 12.02 10.17 0.84
N ASP A 119 11.37 11.23 1.31
CA ASP A 119 10.33 11.17 2.31
C ASP A 119 8.98 10.80 1.68
N PRO A 120 8.01 10.32 2.47
CA PRO A 120 6.67 10.06 1.99
C PRO A 120 6.04 11.30 1.36
N HIS A 121 5.53 11.17 0.15
CA HIS A 121 4.88 12.26 -0.57
C HIS A 121 3.72 11.73 -1.40
N LEU A 122 2.90 12.66 -1.88
CA LEU A 122 1.83 12.38 -2.83
C LEU A 122 1.91 13.29 -4.05
N HIS A 123 1.31 12.83 -5.14
CA HIS A 123 1.03 13.64 -6.32
C HIS A 123 -0.47 13.75 -6.51
N ILE A 124 -0.94 14.97 -6.79
CA ILE A 124 -2.30 15.15 -7.32
C ILE A 124 -2.26 14.79 -8.80
N GLY A 125 -3.01 13.78 -9.18
CA GLY A 125 -2.99 13.27 -10.55
C GLY A 125 -3.62 14.24 -11.54
N ALA A 126 -3.22 14.13 -12.81
CA ALA A 126 -3.68 15.02 -13.87
C ALA A 126 -5.22 15.02 -14.06
N ALA A 127 -5.90 13.93 -13.67
CA ALA A 127 -7.36 13.85 -13.71
C ALA A 127 -8.05 14.83 -12.74
N GLN A 128 -7.32 15.39 -11.77
CA GLN A 128 -7.84 16.32 -10.76
C GLN A 128 -7.40 17.77 -10.98
N LEU A 129 -6.48 18.01 -11.93
CA LEU A 129 -5.88 19.32 -12.15
C LEU A 129 -6.52 20.01 -13.35
N ARG A 130 -6.86 21.28 -13.18
CA ARG A 130 -7.20 22.18 -14.30
C ARG A 130 -5.92 22.67 -14.99
N PRO A 131 -6.00 23.11 -16.27
CA PRO A 131 -4.84 23.64 -16.99
C PRO A 131 -4.14 24.83 -16.31
N ASP A 132 -4.87 25.61 -15.52
CA ASP A 132 -4.41 26.80 -14.79
C ASP A 132 -4.12 26.52 -13.30
N SER A 133 -4.02 25.25 -12.91
CA SER A 133 -3.70 24.88 -11.52
C SER A 133 -2.31 25.40 -11.12
N VAL A 134 -2.21 25.90 -9.89
CA VAL A 134 -0.92 26.30 -9.29
C VAL A 134 -0.03 25.09 -9.03
N LEU A 135 -0.64 23.93 -8.77
CA LEU A 135 0.05 22.66 -8.56
C LEU A 135 0.15 21.87 -9.87
N SER A 136 1.26 21.17 -10.05
CA SER A 136 1.48 20.19 -11.12
C SER A 136 1.37 18.76 -10.60
N ASN A 137 1.08 17.81 -11.50
CA ASN A 137 1.10 16.39 -11.17
C ASN A 137 2.51 15.81 -10.94
N LYS A 138 3.55 16.65 -11.04
CA LYS A 138 4.94 16.29 -10.74
C LYS A 138 5.39 16.82 -9.38
N ASP A 139 4.56 17.64 -8.73
CA ASP A 139 4.90 18.23 -7.44
C ASP A 139 4.87 17.13 -6.37
N HIS A 140 5.97 17.01 -5.62
CA HIS A 140 6.06 16.09 -4.49
C HIS A 140 5.45 16.80 -3.27
N LEU A 141 4.17 16.59 -3.01
CA LEU A 141 3.51 17.17 -1.85
C LEU A 141 3.88 16.35 -0.61
N PRO A 142 4.51 16.94 0.42
CA PRO A 142 4.90 16.20 1.62
C PRO A 142 3.70 15.52 2.28
N SER A 143 3.91 14.30 2.75
CA SER A 143 2.87 13.52 3.44
C SER A 143 3.46 12.75 4.61
N GLY A 144 2.59 12.18 5.43
CA GLY A 144 2.98 11.09 6.33
C GLY A 144 3.10 9.77 5.57
N ARG A 145 3.57 8.72 6.24
CA ARG A 145 3.46 7.36 5.68
C ARG A 145 1.99 6.99 5.51
N ILE A 146 1.64 6.58 4.29
CA ILE A 146 0.30 6.15 3.91
C ILE A 146 0.19 4.63 4.01
N THR A 147 -0.90 4.15 4.58
CA THR A 147 -1.23 2.73 4.70
C THR A 147 -2.01 2.27 3.48
N VAL A 148 -2.02 0.97 3.20
CA VAL A 148 -2.87 0.43 2.12
C VAL A 148 -4.35 0.65 2.47
N GLU A 149 -4.70 0.54 3.74
CA GLU A 149 -6.03 0.80 4.28
C GLU A 149 -6.52 2.22 3.98
N SER A 150 -5.66 3.22 4.17
CA SER A 150 -5.98 4.61 3.80
C SER A 150 -6.26 4.73 2.30
N VAL A 151 -5.51 4.05 1.43
CA VAL A 151 -5.75 4.08 -0.02
C VAL A 151 -7.06 3.37 -0.39
N VAL A 152 -7.37 2.23 0.26
CA VAL A 152 -8.65 1.52 0.07
C VAL A 152 -9.83 2.40 0.49
N ARG A 153 -9.72 3.09 1.63
CA ARG A 153 -10.72 4.07 2.07
C ARG A 153 -10.90 5.18 1.03
N THR A 154 -9.81 5.79 0.57
CA THR A 154 -9.86 6.84 -0.46
C THR A 154 -10.53 6.34 -1.74
N ALA A 155 -10.28 5.10 -2.15
CA ALA A 155 -10.93 4.51 -3.30
C ALA A 155 -12.45 4.39 -3.12
N ILE A 156 -12.90 3.91 -1.96
CA ILE A 156 -14.33 3.79 -1.61
C ILE A 156 -14.99 5.17 -1.59
N GLU A 157 -14.38 6.12 -0.88
CA GLU A 157 -14.88 7.50 -0.78
C GLU A 157 -14.87 8.23 -2.14
N SER A 158 -14.04 7.78 -3.08
CA SER A 158 -13.99 8.29 -4.46
C SER A 158 -15.00 7.62 -5.40
N GLY A 159 -15.81 6.66 -4.95
CA GLY A 159 -16.86 6.01 -5.75
C GLY A 159 -16.66 4.51 -6.00
N ALA A 160 -15.62 3.89 -5.44
CA ALA A 160 -15.54 2.44 -5.45
C ALA A 160 -16.64 1.84 -4.54
N THR A 161 -17.38 0.86 -5.05
CA THR A 161 -18.34 0.09 -4.27
C THR A 161 -17.60 -0.89 -3.38
N PRO A 162 -17.74 -0.80 -2.04
CA PRO A 162 -17.13 -1.77 -1.14
C PRO A 162 -17.75 -3.15 -1.37
N LEU A 163 -16.90 -4.18 -1.35
CA LEU A 163 -17.28 -5.59 -1.45
C LEU A 163 -17.65 -6.20 -0.09
N GLN A 164 -17.22 -5.55 0.99
CA GLN A 164 -17.51 -5.94 2.37
C GLN A 164 -18.40 -4.87 3.01
N PRO A 165 -19.58 -5.22 3.57
CA PRO A 165 -20.47 -4.25 4.19
C PRO A 165 -19.90 -3.62 5.47
N ASP A 166 -19.00 -4.33 6.15
CA ASP A 166 -18.29 -3.92 7.37
C ASP A 166 -16.90 -3.32 7.10
N TRP A 167 -16.65 -2.83 5.87
CA TRP A 167 -15.33 -2.39 5.41
C TRP A 167 -14.67 -1.38 6.38
N GLU A 168 -15.42 -0.44 6.95
CA GLU A 168 -14.86 0.56 7.87
C GLU A 168 -14.21 -0.08 9.09
N THR A 169 -14.89 -1.08 9.67
CA THR A 169 -14.40 -1.81 10.85
C THR A 169 -13.20 -2.67 10.49
N ARG A 170 -13.22 -3.32 9.32
CA ARG A 170 -12.09 -4.10 8.82
C ARG A 170 -10.85 -3.23 8.60
N LEU A 171 -10.99 -2.13 7.86
CA LEU A 171 -9.88 -1.21 7.60
C LEU A 171 -9.31 -0.65 8.91
N ALA A 172 -10.16 -0.23 9.85
CA ALA A 172 -9.70 0.25 11.15
C ALA A 172 -8.92 -0.83 11.91
N GLY A 173 -9.40 -2.08 11.91
CA GLY A 173 -8.76 -3.21 12.58
C GLY A 173 -7.41 -3.60 11.98
N THR A 174 -7.30 -3.64 10.66
CA THR A 174 -6.04 -3.98 9.98
C THR A 174 -5.03 -2.83 10.07
N GLU A 175 -5.48 -1.59 9.90
CA GLU A 175 -4.64 -0.39 10.01
C GLU A 175 -4.06 -0.23 11.40
N TYR A 176 -4.88 -0.42 12.45
CA TYR A 176 -4.42 -0.31 13.84
C TYR A 176 -3.22 -1.22 14.11
N ARG A 177 -3.24 -2.46 13.63
CA ARG A 177 -2.12 -3.40 13.78
C ARG A 177 -0.87 -2.92 13.06
N HIS A 178 -1.03 -2.39 11.84
CA HIS A 178 0.08 -1.83 11.09
C HIS A 178 0.69 -0.62 11.83
N VAL A 179 -0.14 0.32 12.28
CA VAL A 179 0.28 1.53 12.98
C VAL A 179 0.95 1.23 14.32
N LEU A 180 0.47 0.22 15.06
CA LEU A 180 1.07 -0.21 16.31
C LEU A 180 2.50 -0.75 16.13
N HIS A 181 2.78 -1.40 15.00
CA HIS A 181 4.04 -2.11 14.77
C HIS A 181 4.97 -1.46 13.75
N ARG A 182 4.58 -0.36 13.11
CA ARG A 182 5.45 0.36 12.15
C ARG A 182 6.60 1.04 12.88
N SER A 183 7.81 0.99 12.31
CA SER A 183 8.98 1.69 12.84
C SER A 183 9.45 2.79 11.90
N TRP A 184 9.97 3.87 12.47
CA TRP A 184 10.52 5.02 11.75
C TRP A 184 11.99 4.87 11.37
N HIS A 185 12.52 3.66 11.22
CA HIS A 185 13.92 3.41 10.88
C HIS A 185 14.04 2.12 10.07
#